data_AF-A0A352UKJ0-F1
#
_entry.id   AF-A0A352UKJ0-F1
#
_cell.length_a   1.000
_cell.length_b   1.000
_cell.length_c   1.000
_cell.angle_alpha   90.00
_cell.angle_beta   90.00
_cell.angle_gamma   90.00
#
_symmetry.space_group_name_H-M   'P 1'
#
loop_
_entity.id
_entity.type
_entity.pdbx_description
1 polymer ?
#
loop_
_entity_poly.entity_id
_entity_poly.type
_entity_poly.pdbx_seq_one_letter_code
_entity_poly.pdbx_strand_id
1 'polypeptide(L)' 'MSIGLGDSANWGKGYGNEATRLALGFAFNGLNLHRVQLTVFDYNPRAIHPYEKLGFQQEGI' A
#
# COMPACT_ATOMS: atom_id res chain seq x y z
N MET A 1 -3.38 -8.96 -3.45
CA MET A 1 -4.50 -8.11 -2.97
C MET A 1 -4.41 -6.78 -3.70
N SER A 2 -5.52 -6.24 -4.19
CA SER A 2 -5.56 -4.94 -4.88
C SER A 2 -6.47 -3.96 -4.12
N ILE A 3 -5.98 -2.75 -3.87
CA ILE A 3 -6.75 -1.65 -3.27
C ILE A 3 -7.03 -0.63 -4.37
N GLY A 4 -8.31 -0.42 -4.69
CA GLY A 4 -8.74 0.53 -5.71
C GLY A 4 -9.70 1.57 -5.13
N LEU A 5 -9.45 2.85 -5.40
CA LEU A 5 -10.38 3.94 -5.10
C LEU A 5 -11.15 4.28 -6.38
N GLY A 6 -12.43 3.88 -6.43
CA GLY A 6 -13.28 4.05 -7.62
C GLY A 6 -13.64 5.51 -7.94
N ASP A 7 -13.78 6.36 -6.91
CA ASP A 7 -14.11 7.77 -7.09
C ASP A 7 -12.84 8.64 -7.01
N SER A 8 -12.56 9.34 -8.11
CA SER A 8 -11.46 10.29 -8.24
C SER A 8 -11.51 11.46 -7.24
N ALA A 9 -12.70 11.83 -6.76
CA ALA A 9 -12.86 12.86 -5.73
C ALA A 9 -12.23 12.46 -4.38
N ASN A 10 -11.93 11.17 -4.20
CA ASN A 10 -11.36 10.62 -2.97
C ASN A 10 -9.85 10.34 -3.10
N TRP A 11 -9.25 10.65 -4.23
CA TRP A 11 -7.82 10.53 -4.43
C TRP A 11 -7.07 11.63 -3.66
N GLY A 12 -5.85 11.34 -3.21
CA GLY A 12 -5.01 12.31 -2.48
C GLY A 12 -5.46 12.60 -1.04
N LYS A 13 -6.58 12.04 -0.56
CA LYS A 13 -7.09 12.22 0.80
C LYS A 13 -6.52 11.24 1.84
N GLY A 14 -5.64 10.34 1.44
CA GLY A 14 -5.00 9.35 2.32
C GLY A 14 -5.76 8.03 2.48
N TYR A 15 -6.95 7.85 1.88
CA TYR A 15 -7.73 6.62 1.98
C TYR A 15 -6.99 5.38 1.47
N GLY A 16 -6.18 5.51 0.41
CA GLY A 16 -5.35 4.41 -0.08
C GLY A 16 -4.35 3.93 0.98
N ASN A 17 -3.80 4.84 1.77
CA ASN A 17 -2.84 4.53 2.82
C ASN A 17 -3.54 3.85 4.00
N GLU A 18 -4.71 4.36 4.38
CA GLU A 18 -5.50 3.78 5.47
C GLU A 18 -5.96 2.35 5.13
N ALA A 19 -6.48 2.14 3.91
CA ALA A 19 -6.83 0.82 3.42
C ALA A 19 -5.61 -0.13 3.39
N THR A 20 -4.44 0.36 2.96
CA THR A 20 -3.20 -0.45 2.94
C THR A 20 -2.76 -0.82 4.35
N ARG A 21 -2.84 0.11 5.31
CA ARG A 21 -2.50 -0.14 6.71
C ARG A 21 -3.42 -1.18 7.34
N LEU A 22 -4.73 -1.11 7.07
CA LEU A 22 -5.69 -2.11 7.54
C LEU A 22 -5.41 -3.49 6.93
N ALA A 23 -5.14 -3.53 5.61
CA ALA A 23 -4.77 -4.75 4.92
C ALA A 23 -3.51 -5.40 5.50
N LEU A 24 -2.47 -4.62 5.79
CA LEU A 24 -1.24 -5.11 6.43
C LEU A 24 -1.52 -5.64 7.85
N GLY A 25 -2.32 -4.91 8.63
CA GLY A 25 -2.73 -5.37 9.96
C GLY A 25 -3.43 -6.72 9.91
N PHE A 26 -4.32 -6.92 8.94
CA PHE A 26 -4.99 -8.22 8.74
C PHE A 26 -4.01 -9.30 8.25
N ALA A 27 -3.13 -8.97 7.31
CA ALA A 27 -2.14 -9.90 6.76
C ALA A 27 -1.17 -10.44 7.83
N PHE A 28 -0.63 -9.56 8.67
CA PHE A 28 0.35 -9.95 9.69
C PHE A 28 -0.32 -10.48 10.96
N ASN A 29 -1.38 -9.84 11.45
CA ASN A 29 -1.99 -10.23 12.73
C ASN A 29 -3.10 -11.28 12.57
N GLY A 30 -3.83 -11.27 11.46
CA GLY A 30 -4.93 -12.20 11.21
C GLY A 30 -4.50 -13.47 10.50
N LEU A 31 -3.67 -13.33 9.46
CA LEU A 31 -3.22 -14.47 8.62
C LEU A 31 -1.81 -14.97 8.97
N ASN A 32 -1.10 -14.27 9.87
CA ASN A 32 0.27 -14.60 10.28
C ASN A 32 1.25 -14.75 9.09
N LEU A 33 1.11 -13.89 8.07
CA LEU A 33 1.99 -13.92 6.90
C LEU A 33 3.39 -13.45 7.27
N HIS A 34 4.42 -14.08 6.69
CA HIS A 34 5.81 -13.69 6.92
C HIS A 34 6.25 -12.47 6.10
N ARG A 35 5.66 -12.25 4.92
CA ARG A 35 6.03 -11.15 4.01
C ARG A 35 4.85 -10.73 3.14
N VAL A 36 4.72 -9.42 2.92
CA VAL A 36 3.80 -8.81 1.97
C VAL A 36 4.62 -8.00 0.97
N GLN A 37 4.45 -8.26 -0.32
CA GLN A 37 5.06 -7.49 -1.40
C GLN A 37 3.98 -6.78 -2.21
N LEU A 38 4.34 -5.61 -2.74
CA LEU A 38 3.56 -4.88 -3.73
C LEU A 38 4.49 -4.43 -4.86
N THR A 39 3.94 -4.37 -6.06
CA THR A 39 4.65 -3.84 -7.23
C THR A 39 3.99 -2.52 -7.60
N VAL A 40 4.80 -1.49 -7.68
CA VAL A 40 4.38 -0.15 -8.13
C VAL A 40 5.24 0.21 -9.33
N PHE A 41 4.64 0.82 -10.35
CA PHE A 41 5.40 1.33 -11.47
C PHE A 41 6.23 2.55 -11.04
N ASP A 42 7.48 2.58 -11.50
CA ASP A 42 8.48 3.63 -11.21
C ASP A 42 8.00 5.05 -11.57
N TYR A 43 7.17 5.18 -12.61
CA TYR A 43 6.62 6.45 -13.07
C TYR A 43 5.56 7.04 -12.13
N ASN A 44 5.15 6.34 -11.06
CA ASN A 44 4.15 6.82 -10.10
C ASN A 44 4.76 7.09 -8.71
N PRO A 45 5.59 8.13 -8.54
CA PRO A 45 6.24 8.46 -7.27
C PRO A 45 5.23 8.80 -6.16
N ARG A 46 4.00 9.20 -6.52
CA ARG A 46 2.92 9.44 -5.56
C ARG A 46 2.47 8.17 -4.83
N ALA A 47 2.64 7.01 -5.45
CA ALA A 47 2.33 5.72 -4.83
C ALA A 47 3.48 5.19 -3.98
N ILE A 48 4.74 5.50 -4.33
CA ILE A 48 5.94 5.03 -3.59
C ILE A 48 6.02 5.63 -2.18
N HIS A 49 5.87 6.95 -2.08
CA HIS A 49 6.10 7.69 -0.83
C HIS A 49 5.21 7.21 0.35
N PRO A 50 3.92 6.89 0.12
CA PRO A 50 3.11 6.26 1.16
C PRO A 50 3.53 4.85 1.56
N TYR A 51 4.03 4.03 0.63
CA TYR A 51 4.47 2.68 0.96
C TYR A 51 5.70 2.69 1.85
N GLU A 52 6.66 3.56 1.59
CA GLU A 52 7.80 3.78 2.49
C GLU A 52 7.35 4.18 3.90
N LYS A 53 6.38 5.09 4.01
CA LYS A 53 5.78 5.49 5.30
C LYS A 53 5.07 4.36 6.03
N LEU A 54 4.57 3.36 5.29
CA LEU A 54 3.91 2.18 5.85
C LEU A 54 4.91 1.05 6.19
N GLY A 55 6.21 1.28 6.03
CA GLY A 55 7.27 0.35 6.38
C GLY A 55 7.67 -0.61 5.26
N PHE A 56 7.19 -0.40 4.02
CA PHE A 56 7.74 -1.13 2.88
C PHE A 56 9.16 -0.63 2.58
N GLN A 57 10.04 -1.58 2.27
CA GLN A 57 11.36 -1.30 1.70
C GLN A 57 11.37 -1.63 0.22
N GLN A 58 12.05 -0.80 -0.55
CA GLN A 58 12.33 -1.08 -1.95
C GLN A 58 13.36 -2.22 -2.05
N GLU A 59 12.90 -3.40 -2.48
CA GLU A 59 13.78 -4.58 -2.70
C GLU A 59 14.30 -4.69 -4.15
N GLY A 60 13.82 -3.88 -5.10
CA GLY A 60 14.23 -3.94 -6.51
C GLY A 60 13.70 -2.79 -7.39
N ILE A 61 14.14 -2.74 -8.66
CA ILE A 61 13.72 -1.80 -9.71
C ILE A 61 13.18 -2.62 -10.89
#